data_AF-L8HMR6-F1
#
_entry.id   AF-L8HMR6-F1
#
_cell.length_a   1.000
_cell.length_b   1.000
_cell.length_c   1.000
_cell.angle_alpha   90.00
_cell.angle_beta   90.00
_cell.angle_gamma   90.00
#
_symmetry.space_group_name_H-M   'P 1'
#
loop_
_entity.id
_entity.type
_entity.pdbx_description
1 polymer ?
#
loop_
_entity_poly.entity_id
_entity_poly.type
_entity_poly.pdbx_seq_one_letter_code
_entity_poly.pdbx_strand_id
1 'polypeptide(L)'
;MASTVDSTRVREFNEENDPFFQKKLDRLAKMVKQSKYTVFFTGAGVSTSAGVGDYRGPSGAWTKRKIKELELLGAGRTAEDESELTKLKAEAAREEKKARVKIDMCDAQPTPTHMAMATLIRLGLAHYVVTTNLDGIYRKAGLKDHEQLCCLHGDIYVERCSGCGYDFERNYHVRQGHTHVHDHKVGTCSRCGSAPPAHYKGTPGDLKMKKGRWGGRMVGTRDTNCGTKDTHINFGELLDEVDWNEADTHCRRADLCIIAGTSMSLRHITHFPFLARQVVLINLQPTPDDDEATLRIWAKCDPVFEGLMARLDVPIDPVPVWRPRDAVPLNRIPNFVHPYYKKKAEAIEEMARLREAEADDRRREAAAERLTRQVDRMEVVDVSSSSEEDDEAEAGEKKNKKKSKKTKTKKEKNEDDEVVEVPKVIEVGNEHAAVPTDRGNNTHQWTMFVKLPDGRDDARDLAELVDHVTYDLHPTFSPAQVRVTEAPFRVTRLGWGTFSVGVTVQWKKHVGHAPLRCKHTLSFGTAKASELIDVA
;
A
#
# COMPACT_ATOMS: atom_id res chain seq x y z
N MET A 1 -4.53 12.37 -26.96
CA MET A 1 -3.40 11.74 -26.23
C MET A 1 -2.08 11.88 -26.97
N ALA A 2 -1.97 11.51 -28.25
CA ALA A 2 -0.82 11.93 -29.06
C ALA A 2 -0.71 13.47 -29.13
N SER A 3 -1.85 14.18 -29.03
CA SER A 3 -1.95 15.63 -28.81
C SER A 3 -1.32 16.17 -27.52
N THR A 4 -0.91 15.31 -26.58
CA THR A 4 -0.20 15.71 -25.35
C THR A 4 1.32 15.55 -25.48
N VAL A 5 1.80 15.20 -26.67
CA VAL A 5 3.21 15.09 -27.01
C VAL A 5 3.55 16.17 -28.02
N ASP A 6 4.59 16.93 -27.72
CA ASP A 6 5.20 17.89 -28.62
C ASP A 6 6.73 17.93 -28.38
N SER A 7 7.47 18.52 -29.31
CA SER A 7 8.93 18.57 -29.28
C SER A 7 9.50 19.35 -28.10
N THR A 8 8.76 20.30 -27.53
CA THR A 8 9.18 21.04 -26.33
C THR A 8 9.11 20.17 -25.08
N ARG A 9 8.11 19.30 -25.01
CA ARG A 9 7.87 18.40 -23.87
C ARG A 9 8.65 17.09 -23.95
N VAL A 10 9.07 16.69 -25.14
CA VAL A 10 9.87 15.47 -25.32
C VAL A 10 11.33 15.68 -24.94
N ARG A 11 11.85 16.91 -25.08
CA ARG A 11 13.24 17.24 -24.78
C ARG A 11 13.61 16.90 -23.32
N GLU A 12 14.74 16.22 -23.17
CA GLU A 12 15.30 15.88 -21.86
C GLU A 12 16.35 16.91 -21.41
N PHE A 13 16.36 17.20 -20.12
CA PHE A 13 17.37 17.95 -19.40
C PHE A 13 18.04 17.03 -18.37
N ASN A 14 19.35 17.22 -18.16
CA ASN A 14 20.12 16.44 -17.20
C ASN A 14 21.09 17.34 -16.42
N GLU A 15 20.87 17.45 -15.12
CA GLU A 15 21.66 18.18 -14.14
C GLU A 15 22.63 17.26 -13.38
N GLU A 16 22.71 15.95 -13.66
CA GLU A 16 23.57 15.02 -12.90
C GLU A 16 25.05 15.45 -12.84
N ASN A 17 25.55 16.14 -13.88
CA ASN A 17 26.91 16.69 -13.94
C ASN A 17 27.00 18.18 -13.54
N ASP A 18 25.89 18.80 -13.14
CA ASP A 18 25.84 20.19 -12.70
C ASP A 18 26.40 20.33 -11.28
N PRO A 19 27.30 21.31 -11.00
CA PRO A 19 27.81 21.57 -9.65
C PRO A 19 26.72 21.81 -8.59
N PHE A 20 25.54 22.28 -8.98
CA PHE A 20 24.40 22.54 -8.09
C PHE A 20 23.55 21.31 -7.82
N PHE A 21 23.72 20.21 -8.55
CA PHE A 21 22.94 18.98 -8.35
C PHE A 21 23.06 18.45 -6.93
N GLN A 22 24.28 18.38 -6.40
CA GLN A 22 24.53 17.94 -5.03
C GLN A 22 23.82 18.84 -4.00
N LYS A 23 23.76 20.15 -4.23
CA LYS A 23 23.01 21.09 -3.37
C LYS A 23 21.51 20.86 -3.44
N LYS A 24 20.96 20.49 -4.60
CA LYS A 24 19.54 20.10 -4.73
C LYS A 24 19.26 18.82 -3.96
N LEU A 25 20.16 17.84 -3.98
CA LEU A 25 20.04 16.61 -3.19
C LEU A 25 20.13 16.89 -1.68
N ASP A 26 21.01 17.79 -1.24
CA ASP A 26 21.08 18.24 0.17
C ASP A 26 19.75 18.86 0.61
N ARG A 27 19.18 19.72 -0.25
CA ARG A 27 17.89 20.36 -0.01
C ARG A 27 16.76 19.32 0.03
N LEU A 28 16.74 18.36 -0.88
CA LEU A 28 15.77 17.26 -0.89
C LEU A 28 15.84 16.45 0.41
N ALA A 29 17.04 16.04 0.82
CA ALA A 29 17.24 15.29 2.06
C ALA A 29 16.77 16.07 3.30
N LYS A 30 17.03 17.39 3.33
CA LYS A 30 16.50 18.27 4.37
C LYS A 30 14.97 18.31 4.38
N MET A 31 14.34 18.45 3.21
CA MET A 31 12.88 18.46 3.10
C MET A 31 12.27 17.15 3.59
N VAL A 32 12.84 15.99 3.21
CA VAL A 32 12.41 14.68 3.70
C VAL A 32 12.57 14.56 5.22
N LYS A 33 13.71 14.96 5.79
CA LYS A 33 13.96 14.92 7.25
C LYS A 33 13.00 15.82 8.04
N GLN A 34 12.52 16.92 7.46
CA GLN A 34 11.63 17.89 8.12
C GLN A 34 10.15 17.57 7.95
N SER A 35 9.82 16.78 6.94
CA SER A 35 8.45 16.37 6.60
C SER A 35 7.87 15.45 7.68
N LYS A 36 6.62 15.69 8.06
CA LYS A 36 5.87 14.81 8.96
C LYS A 36 5.06 13.77 8.20
N TYR A 37 4.74 14.03 6.94
CA TYR A 37 3.94 13.15 6.09
C TYR A 37 4.38 13.28 4.62
N THR A 38 5.38 12.49 4.23
CA THR A 38 5.88 12.45 2.85
C THR A 38 5.09 11.48 1.99
N VAL A 39 4.62 11.93 0.82
CA VAL A 39 3.99 11.10 -0.22
C VAL A 39 4.80 11.15 -1.50
N PHE A 40 4.96 10.01 -2.17
CA PHE A 40 5.51 9.93 -3.52
C PHE A 40 4.38 9.89 -4.54
N PHE A 41 4.47 10.68 -5.62
CA PHE A 41 3.54 10.63 -6.75
C PHE A 41 4.30 10.23 -8.01
N THR A 42 4.01 9.06 -8.58
CA THR A 42 4.91 8.44 -9.57
C THR A 42 4.26 8.06 -10.89
N GLY A 43 5.09 8.01 -11.94
CA GLY A 43 4.70 7.54 -13.27
C GLY A 43 5.81 6.74 -13.95
N ALA A 44 5.63 6.44 -15.24
CA ALA A 44 6.40 5.39 -15.92
C ALA A 44 7.92 5.61 -15.95
N GLY A 45 8.38 6.86 -15.77
CA GLY A 45 9.78 7.22 -15.69
C GLY A 45 10.56 6.48 -14.60
N VAL A 46 9.92 6.15 -13.46
CA VAL A 46 10.59 5.41 -12.37
C VAL A 46 10.87 3.94 -12.74
N SER A 47 10.21 3.41 -13.76
CA SER A 47 10.33 2.02 -14.24
C SER A 47 11.23 1.89 -15.47
N THR A 48 11.72 3.00 -16.04
CA THR A 48 12.51 2.98 -17.29
C THR A 48 13.85 2.28 -17.16
N SER A 49 14.50 2.33 -15.99
CA SER A 49 15.73 1.59 -15.72
C SER A 49 15.51 0.09 -15.50
N ALA A 50 14.28 -0.35 -15.22
CA ALA A 50 13.88 -1.76 -15.24
C ALA A 50 13.58 -2.28 -16.66
N GLY A 51 13.82 -1.48 -17.70
CA GLY A 51 13.58 -1.86 -19.10
C GLY A 51 12.12 -1.73 -19.54
N VAL A 52 11.24 -1.18 -18.69
CA VAL A 52 9.83 -0.88 -19.03
C VAL A 52 9.77 0.47 -19.73
N GLY A 53 9.26 0.50 -20.97
CA GLY A 53 9.16 1.74 -21.74
C GLY A 53 8.15 2.73 -21.15
N ASP A 54 8.45 4.03 -21.24
CA ASP A 54 7.50 5.07 -20.86
C ASP A 54 6.49 5.38 -21.97
N TYR A 55 5.63 6.36 -21.68
CA TYR A 55 4.59 6.80 -22.60
C TYR A 55 4.95 8.02 -23.45
N ARG A 56 5.74 8.98 -22.93
CA ARG A 56 5.94 10.32 -23.53
C ARG A 56 7.40 10.76 -23.60
N GLY A 57 8.33 9.88 -23.22
CA GLY A 57 9.75 10.02 -23.46
C GLY A 57 10.08 10.11 -24.95
N PRO A 58 11.33 10.38 -25.32
CA PRO A 58 11.76 10.36 -26.72
C PRO A 58 11.45 9.04 -27.44
N SER A 59 11.52 7.92 -26.72
CA SER A 59 11.17 6.59 -27.23
C SER A 59 9.79 6.07 -26.75
N GLY A 60 8.98 6.95 -26.13
CA GLY A 60 7.71 6.62 -25.52
C GLY A 60 6.62 6.23 -26.51
N ALA A 61 5.62 5.47 -26.03
CA ALA A 61 4.55 4.95 -26.88
C ALA A 61 3.75 6.03 -27.63
N TRP A 62 3.42 7.15 -26.98
CA TRP A 62 2.68 8.26 -27.60
C TRP A 62 3.56 9.10 -28.53
N THR A 63 4.86 9.22 -28.24
CA THR A 63 5.82 9.90 -29.12
C THR A 63 5.95 9.17 -30.45
N LYS A 64 6.14 7.84 -30.41
CA LYS A 64 6.14 7.00 -31.61
C LYS A 64 4.84 7.12 -32.42
N ARG A 65 3.70 7.17 -31.73
CA ARG A 65 2.40 7.36 -32.37
C ARG A 65 2.27 8.75 -33.02
N LYS A 66 2.71 9.81 -32.35
CA LYS A 66 2.67 11.19 -32.88
C LYS A 66 3.58 11.33 -34.11
N ILE A 67 4.79 10.76 -34.09
CA ILE A 67 5.68 10.68 -35.25
C ILE A 67 4.95 10.02 -36.42
N LYS A 68 4.36 8.84 -36.20
CA LYS A 68 3.61 8.13 -37.24
C LYS A 68 2.40 8.92 -37.75
N GLU A 69 1.66 9.60 -36.87
CA GLU A 69 0.53 10.46 -37.25
C GLU A 69 0.99 11.62 -38.16
N LEU A 70 2.11 12.27 -37.85
CA LEU A 70 2.70 13.31 -38.69
C LEU A 70 3.24 12.76 -40.02
N GLU A 71 3.88 11.60 -40.02
CA GLU A 71 4.35 10.95 -41.26
C GLU A 71 3.21 10.62 -42.21
N LEU A 72 2.06 10.17 -41.67
CA LEU A 72 0.87 9.82 -42.45
C LEU A 72 0.21 11.02 -43.14
N LEU A 73 0.47 12.26 -42.70
CA LEU A 73 0.00 13.46 -43.40
C LEU A 73 0.66 13.62 -44.78
N GLY A 74 1.83 13.01 -45.02
CA GLY A 74 2.46 12.97 -46.34
C GLY A 74 2.70 14.38 -46.92
N ALA A 75 2.12 14.66 -48.09
CA ALA A 75 2.19 15.97 -48.74
C ALA A 75 1.26 17.03 -48.10
N GLY A 76 0.37 16.64 -47.19
CA GLY A 76 -0.54 17.54 -46.47
C GLY A 76 0.03 18.15 -45.18
N ARG A 77 1.34 17.95 -44.90
CA ARG A 77 2.02 18.55 -43.74
C ARG A 77 2.21 20.05 -43.94
N THR A 78 1.97 20.83 -42.89
CA THR A 78 2.40 22.23 -42.86
C THR A 78 3.90 22.36 -42.55
N ALA A 79 4.46 23.57 -42.66
CA ALA A 79 5.84 23.83 -42.26
C ALA A 79 6.07 23.54 -40.76
N GLU A 80 5.06 23.81 -39.93
CA GLU A 80 5.07 23.51 -38.50
C GLU A 80 5.08 22.00 -38.24
N ASP A 81 4.26 21.22 -38.96
CA ASP A 81 4.26 19.76 -38.87
C ASP A 81 5.63 19.15 -39.25
N GLU A 82 6.29 19.70 -40.28
CA GLU A 82 7.60 19.24 -40.71
C GLU A 82 8.69 19.54 -39.67
N SER A 83 8.65 20.75 -39.11
CA SER A 83 9.56 21.18 -38.02
C SER A 83 9.39 20.29 -36.79
N GLU A 84 8.15 20.02 -36.41
CA GLU A 84 7.80 19.18 -35.26
C GLU A 84 8.26 17.73 -35.46
N LEU A 85 7.97 17.13 -36.62
CA LEU A 85 8.39 15.77 -36.96
C LEU A 85 9.92 15.62 -36.93
N THR A 86 10.64 16.61 -37.47
CA THR A 86 12.11 16.62 -37.49
C THR A 86 12.68 16.61 -36.08
N LYS A 87 12.16 17.47 -35.19
CA LYS A 87 12.61 17.54 -33.79
C LYS A 87 12.30 16.26 -33.02
N LEU A 88 11.09 15.73 -33.15
CA LEU A 88 10.70 14.48 -32.47
C LEU A 88 11.57 13.29 -32.92
N LYS A 89 11.86 13.18 -34.22
CA LYS A 89 12.76 12.15 -34.74
C LYS A 89 14.20 12.31 -34.23
N ALA A 90 14.70 13.54 -34.15
CA ALA A 90 16.04 13.81 -33.64
C ALA A 90 16.19 13.37 -32.17
N GLU A 91 15.21 13.69 -31.32
CA GLU A 91 15.19 13.24 -29.93
C GLU A 91 15.07 11.70 -29.82
N ALA A 92 14.17 11.08 -30.60
CA ALA A 92 14.02 9.62 -30.62
C ALA A 92 15.31 8.90 -31.04
N ALA A 93 15.98 9.39 -32.09
CA ALA A 93 17.25 8.84 -32.56
C ALA A 93 18.38 9.03 -31.53
N ARG A 94 18.39 10.13 -30.79
CA ARG A 94 19.33 10.35 -29.68
C ARG A 94 19.12 9.33 -28.56
N GLU A 95 17.87 9.00 -28.26
CA GLU A 95 17.53 8.00 -27.24
C GLU A 95 17.85 6.58 -27.67
N GLU A 96 17.63 6.21 -28.94
CA GLU A 96 17.97 4.87 -29.46
C GLU A 96 19.47 4.57 -29.34
N LYS A 97 20.34 5.58 -29.46
CA LYS A 97 21.78 5.44 -29.23
C LYS A 97 22.16 5.04 -27.79
N LYS A 98 21.28 5.25 -26.82
CA LYS A 98 21.54 4.92 -25.40
C LYS A 98 21.35 3.42 -25.07
N ALA A 99 21.07 2.56 -26.05
CA ALA A 99 20.97 1.10 -25.98
C ALA A 99 20.40 0.56 -24.65
N ARG A 100 19.07 0.38 -24.59
CA ARG A 100 18.40 -0.24 -23.44
C ARG A 100 17.80 -1.59 -23.81
N VAL A 101 18.02 -2.58 -22.95
CA VAL A 101 17.32 -3.87 -23.03
C VAL A 101 15.86 -3.62 -22.66
N LYS A 102 14.95 -3.86 -23.60
CA LYS A 102 13.52 -3.87 -23.29
C LYS A 102 13.19 -5.14 -22.56
N ILE A 103 12.52 -5.00 -21.43
CA ILE A 103 12.09 -6.12 -20.59
C ILE A 103 10.56 -6.17 -20.66
N ASP A 104 10.01 -7.38 -20.68
CA ASP A 104 8.56 -7.55 -20.55
C ASP A 104 8.12 -7.05 -19.19
N MET A 105 6.99 -6.34 -19.14
CA MET A 105 6.48 -5.75 -17.91
C MET A 105 6.27 -6.77 -16.78
N CYS A 106 5.90 -8.02 -17.10
CA CYS A 106 5.75 -9.08 -16.10
C CYS A 106 7.10 -9.51 -15.51
N ASP A 107 8.19 -9.40 -16.26
CA ASP A 107 9.55 -9.77 -15.83
C ASP A 107 10.28 -8.63 -15.12
N ALA A 108 9.79 -7.39 -15.28
CA ALA A 108 10.41 -6.21 -14.70
C ALA A 108 10.55 -6.33 -13.17
N GLN A 109 11.71 -5.92 -12.68
CA GLN A 109 12.07 -5.93 -11.26
C GLN A 109 12.09 -4.51 -10.68
N PRO A 110 11.91 -4.35 -9.35
CA PRO A 110 12.08 -3.06 -8.71
C PRO A 110 13.40 -2.38 -9.05
N THR A 111 13.31 -1.11 -9.43
CA THR A 111 14.49 -0.26 -9.63
C THR A 111 15.02 0.23 -8.28
N PRO A 112 16.26 0.77 -8.22
CA PRO A 112 16.75 1.45 -7.03
C PRO A 112 15.78 2.52 -6.50
N THR A 113 15.11 3.26 -7.39
CA THR A 113 14.06 4.22 -7.01
C THR A 113 12.90 3.55 -6.26
N HIS A 114 12.35 2.45 -6.79
CA HIS A 114 11.25 1.73 -6.13
C HIS A 114 11.67 1.24 -4.74
N MET A 115 12.86 0.65 -4.65
CA MET A 115 13.39 0.12 -3.40
C MET A 115 13.70 1.23 -2.39
N ALA A 116 14.22 2.39 -2.84
CA ALA A 116 14.45 3.53 -1.97
C ALA A 116 13.12 4.05 -1.37
N MET A 117 12.07 4.22 -2.18
CA MET A 117 10.75 4.61 -1.68
C MET A 117 10.18 3.59 -0.70
N ALA A 118 10.27 2.30 -1.02
CA ALA A 118 9.81 1.23 -0.14
C ALA A 118 10.58 1.20 1.19
N THR A 119 11.90 1.37 1.14
CA THR A 119 12.77 1.46 2.32
C THR A 119 12.37 2.65 3.20
N LEU A 120 12.18 3.83 2.61
CA LEU A 120 11.78 5.03 3.35
C LEU A 120 10.41 4.88 4.01
N ILE A 121 9.46 4.23 3.34
CA ILE A 121 8.13 3.93 3.91
C ILE A 121 8.25 2.92 5.06
N ARG A 122 9.03 1.86 4.89
CA ARG A 122 9.26 0.86 5.93
C ARG A 122 9.91 1.45 7.18
N LEU A 123 10.79 2.43 7.01
CA LEU A 123 11.44 3.15 8.11
C LEU A 123 10.60 4.30 8.70
N GLY A 124 9.40 4.56 8.15
CA GLY A 124 8.54 5.66 8.60
C GLY A 124 9.05 7.06 8.23
N LEU A 125 10.03 7.17 7.33
CA LEU A 125 10.55 8.43 6.79
C LEU A 125 9.70 8.97 5.63
N ALA A 126 8.94 8.07 5.00
CA ALA A 126 7.86 8.40 4.08
C ALA A 126 6.62 7.55 4.42
N HIS A 127 5.48 7.88 3.81
CA HIS A 127 4.21 7.31 4.26
C HIS A 127 3.44 6.60 3.16
N TYR A 128 3.51 7.10 1.92
CA TYR A 128 2.64 6.59 0.87
C TYR A 128 3.22 6.75 -0.54
N VAL A 129 2.85 5.84 -1.44
CA VAL A 129 3.03 5.98 -2.87
C VAL A 129 1.66 6.08 -3.54
N VAL A 130 1.46 7.14 -4.32
CA VAL A 130 0.41 7.21 -5.33
C VAL A 130 1.07 7.01 -6.68
N THR A 131 0.69 5.99 -7.43
CA THR A 131 1.28 5.70 -8.73
C THR A 131 0.25 5.71 -9.84
N THR A 132 0.69 6.14 -11.01
CA THR A 132 -0.03 6.04 -12.27
C THR A 132 0.41 4.83 -13.10
N ASN A 133 1.35 4.04 -12.57
CA ASN A 133 1.89 2.87 -13.23
C ASN A 133 1.00 1.65 -13.04
N LEU A 134 0.94 0.84 -14.07
CA LEU A 134 0.21 -0.43 -14.12
C LEU A 134 1.13 -1.64 -13.88
N ASP A 135 2.44 -1.43 -13.87
CA ASP A 135 3.47 -2.47 -14.02
C ASP A 135 3.61 -3.46 -12.85
N GLY A 136 2.96 -3.17 -11.71
CA GLY A 136 2.99 -4.00 -10.50
C GLY A 136 4.33 -3.99 -9.77
N ILE A 137 5.28 -3.11 -10.14
CA ILE A 137 6.64 -3.14 -9.59
C ILE A 137 6.68 -2.75 -8.10
N TYR A 138 5.84 -1.81 -7.65
CA TYR A 138 5.80 -1.43 -6.22
C TYR A 138 5.40 -2.59 -5.30
N ARG A 139 4.53 -3.49 -5.75
CA ARG A 139 4.21 -4.72 -4.99
C ARG A 139 5.41 -5.64 -4.90
N LYS A 140 6.12 -5.83 -6.02
CA LYS A 140 7.37 -6.59 -6.05
C LYS A 140 8.44 -5.96 -5.13
N ALA A 141 8.36 -4.65 -4.89
CA ALA A 141 9.18 -3.94 -3.90
C ALA A 141 8.71 -4.11 -2.44
N GLY A 142 7.59 -4.81 -2.22
CA GLY A 142 7.04 -5.14 -0.90
C GLY A 142 6.01 -4.16 -0.36
N LEU A 143 5.57 -3.16 -1.15
CA LEU A 143 4.51 -2.25 -0.72
C LEU A 143 3.15 -2.92 -0.76
N LYS A 144 2.35 -2.63 0.27
CA LYS A 144 0.97 -3.13 0.40
C LYS A 144 -0.05 -2.13 -0.11
N ASP A 145 -1.01 -2.62 -0.87
CA ASP A 145 -2.17 -1.84 -1.32
C ASP A 145 -3.00 -1.29 -0.17
N HIS A 146 -3.56 -0.11 -0.37
CA HIS A 146 -4.48 0.55 0.57
C HIS A 146 -3.90 0.82 1.97
N GLU A 147 -2.61 0.49 2.17
CA GLU A 147 -1.82 0.74 3.38
C GLU A 147 -0.60 1.61 3.08
N GLN A 148 0.04 1.42 1.92
CA GLN A 148 1.28 2.09 1.51
C GLN A 148 1.30 2.49 0.03
N LEU A 149 0.37 1.97 -0.77
CA LEU A 149 0.34 2.07 -2.22
C LEU A 149 -1.10 2.26 -2.72
N CYS A 150 -1.30 3.29 -3.55
CA CYS A 150 -2.49 3.51 -4.36
C CYS A 150 -2.10 3.46 -5.84
N CYS A 151 -2.76 2.60 -6.63
CA CYS A 151 -2.54 2.49 -8.08
C CYS A 151 -3.71 3.14 -8.84
N LEU A 152 -3.61 4.44 -9.15
CA LEU A 152 -4.70 5.22 -9.75
C LEU A 152 -5.25 4.65 -11.06
N HIS A 153 -4.40 4.01 -11.87
CA HIS A 153 -4.82 3.39 -13.12
C HIS A 153 -5.00 1.87 -13.03
N GLY A 154 -4.95 1.32 -11.82
CA GLY A 154 -4.97 -0.11 -11.55
C GLY A 154 -3.59 -0.77 -11.58
N ASP A 155 -3.61 -2.09 -11.55
CA ASP A 155 -2.43 -2.95 -11.51
C ASP A 155 -2.67 -4.20 -12.38
N ILE A 156 -1.67 -4.59 -13.17
CA ILE A 156 -1.79 -5.74 -14.09
C ILE A 156 -2.03 -7.06 -13.37
N TYR A 157 -1.74 -7.16 -12.08
CA TYR A 157 -1.94 -8.35 -11.25
C TYR A 157 -3.22 -8.30 -10.42
N VAL A 158 -3.99 -7.21 -10.44
CA VAL A 158 -5.16 -7.05 -9.57
C VAL A 158 -6.48 -7.05 -10.32
N GLU A 159 -7.37 -7.92 -9.86
CA GLU A 159 -8.78 -7.91 -10.19
C GLU A 159 -9.63 -7.57 -8.95
N ARG A 160 -10.63 -6.70 -9.11
CA ARG A 160 -11.54 -6.24 -8.06
C ARG A 160 -12.91 -6.89 -8.22
N CYS A 161 -13.49 -7.39 -7.13
CA CYS A 161 -14.88 -7.84 -7.16
C CYS A 161 -15.84 -6.67 -7.18
N SER A 162 -16.68 -6.60 -8.21
CA SER A 162 -17.77 -5.61 -8.31
C SER A 162 -18.90 -5.81 -7.28
N GLY A 163 -19.00 -6.99 -6.66
CA GLY A 163 -20.00 -7.26 -5.62
C GLY A 163 -19.55 -6.89 -4.22
N CYS A 164 -18.38 -7.38 -3.78
CA CYS A 164 -17.89 -7.16 -2.42
C CYS A 164 -16.71 -6.18 -2.31
N GLY A 165 -16.20 -5.64 -3.41
CA GLY A 165 -15.08 -4.69 -3.42
C GLY A 165 -13.71 -5.30 -3.13
N TYR A 166 -13.61 -6.62 -2.91
CA TYR A 166 -12.32 -7.25 -2.59
C TYR A 166 -11.38 -7.30 -3.81
N ASP A 167 -10.13 -6.92 -3.57
CA ASP A 167 -9.04 -7.01 -4.54
C ASP A 167 -8.30 -8.32 -4.42
N PHE A 168 -8.25 -9.07 -5.52
CA PHE A 168 -7.46 -10.28 -5.62
C PHE A 168 -6.13 -9.97 -6.29
N GLU A 169 -5.04 -10.21 -5.55
CA GLU A 169 -3.69 -10.12 -6.08
C GLU A 169 -3.27 -11.45 -6.70
N ARG A 170 -3.14 -11.49 -8.03
CA ARG A 170 -2.84 -12.72 -8.78
C ARG A 170 -1.37 -12.85 -9.12
N ASN A 171 -0.94 -14.09 -9.31
CA ASN A 171 0.39 -14.44 -9.83
C ASN A 171 0.45 -14.41 -11.36
N TYR A 172 -0.57 -13.92 -12.04
CA TYR A 172 -0.62 -13.77 -13.49
C TYR A 172 -1.21 -12.40 -13.85
N HIS A 173 -0.87 -11.91 -15.04
CA HIS A 173 -1.49 -10.70 -15.57
C HIS A 173 -2.99 -10.94 -15.74
N VAL A 174 -3.85 -10.20 -15.06
CA VAL A 174 -5.30 -10.50 -14.97
C VAL A 174 -6.04 -10.20 -16.27
N ARG A 175 -5.63 -9.17 -17.00
CA ARG A 175 -6.19 -8.80 -18.31
C ARG A 175 -5.86 -9.85 -19.39
N GLN A 176 -6.83 -10.68 -19.75
CA GLN A 176 -6.70 -11.73 -20.75
C GLN A 176 -7.22 -11.25 -22.12
N GLY A 177 -6.33 -11.05 -23.10
CA GLY A 177 -6.72 -11.02 -24.52
C GLY A 177 -6.24 -9.83 -25.35
N HIS A 178 -6.13 -10.09 -26.66
CA HIS A 178 -5.91 -9.11 -27.74
C HIS A 178 -7.21 -8.47 -28.25
N THR A 179 -8.36 -8.88 -27.70
CA THR A 179 -9.68 -8.54 -28.21
C THR A 179 -10.34 -7.49 -27.32
N HIS A 180 -10.31 -6.26 -27.82
CA HIS A 180 -10.92 -5.06 -27.27
C HIS A 180 -10.23 -4.47 -26.04
N VAL A 181 -10.04 -3.14 -26.08
CA VAL A 181 -9.39 -2.36 -25.02
C VAL A 181 -10.17 -2.43 -23.70
N HIS A 182 -11.42 -2.89 -23.71
CA HIS A 182 -12.41 -2.72 -22.63
C HIS A 182 -13.07 -4.04 -22.15
N ASP A 183 -12.40 -5.19 -22.29
CA ASP A 183 -12.89 -6.44 -21.69
C ASP A 183 -12.25 -6.63 -20.31
N HIS A 184 -12.97 -6.20 -19.27
CA HIS A 184 -12.49 -6.29 -17.90
C HIS A 184 -12.82 -7.61 -17.21
N LYS A 185 -13.53 -8.55 -17.86
CA LYS A 185 -14.07 -9.73 -17.15
C LYS A 185 -12.99 -10.75 -16.86
N VAL A 186 -12.90 -11.18 -15.60
CA VAL A 186 -11.95 -12.22 -15.19
C VAL A 186 -12.66 -13.45 -14.59
N GLY A 187 -13.79 -13.30 -13.88
CA GLY A 187 -14.56 -14.47 -13.46
C GLY A 187 -15.52 -14.26 -12.30
N THR A 188 -15.91 -15.36 -11.67
CA THR A 188 -16.76 -15.38 -10.47
C THR A 188 -15.92 -15.12 -9.23
N CYS A 189 -16.40 -14.25 -8.35
CA CYS A 189 -15.78 -13.96 -7.07
C CYS A 189 -15.86 -15.16 -6.13
N SER A 190 -14.71 -15.67 -5.68
CA SER A 190 -14.63 -16.75 -4.71
C SER A 190 -15.04 -16.36 -3.29
N ARG A 191 -15.19 -15.06 -2.99
CA ARG A 191 -15.58 -14.56 -1.66
C ARG A 191 -17.09 -14.37 -1.50
N CYS A 192 -17.75 -13.71 -2.44
CA CYS A 192 -19.18 -13.40 -2.35
C CYS A 192 -20.06 -14.14 -3.38
N GLY A 193 -19.46 -14.94 -4.27
CA GLY A 193 -20.20 -15.67 -5.30
C GLY A 193 -20.71 -14.80 -6.45
N SER A 194 -20.45 -13.49 -6.43
CA SER A 194 -20.78 -12.60 -7.54
C SER A 194 -20.18 -13.15 -8.84
N ALA A 195 -21.01 -13.29 -9.87
CA ALA A 195 -20.64 -13.95 -11.11
C ALA A 195 -20.86 -13.01 -12.31
N PRO A 196 -20.07 -13.16 -13.40
CA PRO A 196 -20.31 -12.44 -14.63
C PRO A 196 -21.72 -12.77 -15.15
N PRO A 197 -22.56 -11.77 -15.50
CA PRO A 197 -23.89 -12.04 -16.01
C PRO A 197 -23.82 -12.68 -17.40
N ALA A 198 -24.77 -13.58 -17.68
CA ALA A 198 -24.87 -14.30 -18.96
C ALA A 198 -24.98 -13.35 -20.16
N HIS A 199 -25.73 -12.26 -20.00
CA HIS A 199 -25.83 -11.17 -20.97
C HIS A 199 -25.59 -9.86 -20.25
N TYR A 200 -24.55 -9.14 -20.66
CA TYR A 200 -24.18 -7.86 -20.07
C TYR A 200 -24.51 -6.73 -21.05
N LYS A 201 -25.38 -5.78 -20.65
CA LYS A 201 -25.91 -4.70 -21.50
C LYS A 201 -25.23 -3.33 -21.34
N GLY A 202 -24.23 -3.19 -20.47
CA GLY A 202 -23.61 -1.88 -20.23
C GLY A 202 -24.50 -0.98 -19.40
N THR A 203 -23.92 -0.17 -18.52
CA THR A 203 -24.51 1.14 -18.26
C THR A 203 -23.92 2.10 -19.31
N PRO A 204 -24.73 2.75 -20.15
CA PRO A 204 -24.28 3.82 -21.04
C PRO A 204 -23.81 5.03 -20.20
N GLY A 205 -22.58 4.98 -19.69
CA GLY A 205 -22.04 6.02 -18.81
C GLY A 205 -20.54 6.20 -18.97
N ASP A 206 -19.80 5.12 -19.21
CA ASP A 206 -18.33 5.13 -19.07
C ASP A 206 -17.56 5.05 -20.39
N LEU A 207 -18.24 4.93 -21.55
CA LEU A 207 -17.56 4.72 -22.84
C LEU A 207 -18.15 5.59 -23.97
N LYS A 208 -17.26 6.26 -24.73
CA LYS A 208 -17.64 7.01 -25.93
C LYS A 208 -18.07 6.06 -27.04
N MET A 209 -19.26 6.29 -27.61
CA MET A 209 -19.71 5.60 -28.83
C MET A 209 -18.68 5.74 -29.96
N LYS A 210 -18.30 4.62 -30.58
CA LYS A 210 -17.55 4.63 -31.84
C LYS A 210 -18.51 4.24 -32.97
N LYS A 211 -18.78 5.18 -33.89
CA LYS A 211 -19.66 4.98 -35.06
C LYS A 211 -21.07 4.46 -34.72
N GLY A 212 -21.69 4.99 -33.67
CA GLY A 212 -23.11 4.69 -33.34
C GLY A 212 -23.39 3.26 -32.87
N ARG A 213 -22.37 2.48 -32.51
CA ARG A 213 -22.53 1.14 -31.93
C ARG A 213 -21.86 1.07 -30.56
N TRP A 214 -22.60 0.60 -29.56
CA TRP A 214 -22.04 0.16 -28.29
C TRP A 214 -21.31 -1.17 -28.52
N GLY A 215 -20.04 -1.26 -28.10
CA GLY A 215 -19.39 -2.55 -28.04
C GLY A 215 -20.13 -3.40 -27.00
N GLY A 216 -20.84 -4.43 -27.43
CA GLY A 216 -21.54 -5.32 -26.48
C GLY A 216 -20.54 -5.98 -25.53
N ARG A 217 -20.90 -6.07 -24.24
CA ARG A 217 -20.22 -6.78 -23.12
C ARG A 217 -19.22 -5.98 -22.24
N MET A 218 -19.46 -4.71 -21.91
CA MET A 218 -18.48 -3.86 -21.16
C MET A 218 -18.80 -3.65 -19.66
N VAL A 219 -18.20 -4.40 -18.73
CA VAL A 219 -18.39 -4.10 -17.29
C VAL A 219 -17.64 -2.80 -16.93
N GLY A 220 -18.35 -1.73 -16.61
CA GLY A 220 -17.81 -0.42 -16.22
C GLY A 220 -17.28 -0.40 -14.78
N THR A 221 -16.60 0.69 -14.41
CA THR A 221 -16.03 0.85 -13.06
C THR A 221 -17.11 0.92 -11.98
N ARG A 222 -18.33 1.33 -12.34
CA ARG A 222 -19.48 1.45 -11.42
C ARG A 222 -20.43 0.27 -11.38
N ASP A 223 -20.24 -0.74 -12.22
CA ASP A 223 -21.09 -1.92 -12.17
C ASP A 223 -20.88 -2.69 -10.89
N THR A 224 -21.97 -3.24 -10.37
CA THR A 224 -22.00 -4.05 -9.16
C THR A 224 -22.45 -5.48 -9.46
N ASN A 225 -22.03 -6.42 -8.61
CA ASN A 225 -22.44 -7.83 -8.66
C ASN A 225 -22.20 -8.55 -10.01
N CYS A 226 -21.21 -8.12 -10.79
CA CYS A 226 -20.86 -8.67 -12.10
C CYS A 226 -19.59 -9.54 -12.10
N GLY A 227 -19.20 -10.10 -10.95
CA GLY A 227 -17.99 -10.89 -10.80
C GLY A 227 -16.75 -10.05 -10.52
N THR A 228 -15.58 -10.64 -10.76
CA THR A 228 -14.29 -9.96 -10.70
C THR A 228 -13.96 -9.32 -12.04
N LYS A 229 -13.38 -8.12 -11.95
CA LYS A 229 -12.93 -7.34 -13.09
C LYS A 229 -11.49 -6.88 -12.92
N ASP A 230 -10.69 -6.79 -13.98
CA ASP A 230 -9.37 -6.15 -13.84
C ASP A 230 -9.51 -4.68 -13.43
N THR A 231 -8.45 -4.15 -12.81
CA THR A 231 -8.41 -2.77 -12.32
C THR A 231 -7.87 -1.78 -13.36
N HIS A 232 -7.50 -2.23 -14.56
CA HIS A 232 -6.87 -1.38 -15.57
C HIS A 232 -7.87 -0.32 -16.03
N ILE A 233 -7.53 0.96 -15.89
CA ILE A 233 -8.40 2.05 -16.34
C ILE A 233 -8.09 2.43 -17.79
N ASN A 234 -9.07 2.29 -18.69
CA ASN A 234 -8.91 2.70 -20.07
C ASN A 234 -9.25 4.18 -20.30
N PHE A 235 -8.80 4.73 -21.43
CA PHE A 235 -9.20 6.07 -21.82
C PHE A 235 -10.70 6.16 -22.08
N GLY A 236 -11.33 7.09 -21.37
CA GLY A 236 -12.78 7.33 -21.44
C GLY A 236 -13.51 6.80 -20.22
N GLU A 237 -12.91 5.88 -19.47
CA GLU A 237 -13.46 5.37 -18.22
C GLU A 237 -13.19 6.35 -17.07
N LEU A 238 -14.06 6.28 -16.06
CA LEU A 238 -13.84 6.94 -14.79
C LEU A 238 -12.77 6.17 -14.00
N LEU A 239 -11.97 6.91 -13.23
CA LEU A 239 -11.12 6.30 -12.22
C LEU A 239 -11.97 5.63 -11.15
N ASP A 240 -11.42 4.60 -10.52
CA ASP A 240 -12.07 3.93 -9.41
C ASP A 240 -12.19 4.89 -8.21
N GLU A 241 -13.37 4.91 -7.58
CA GLU A 241 -13.67 5.85 -6.50
C GLU A 241 -12.87 5.54 -5.22
N VAL A 242 -12.49 4.28 -4.98
CA VAL A 242 -11.65 3.89 -3.84
C VAL A 242 -10.26 4.48 -4.02
N ASP A 243 -9.63 4.18 -5.15
CA ASP A 243 -8.27 4.63 -5.46
C ASP A 243 -8.20 6.17 -5.57
N TRP A 244 -9.23 6.80 -6.13
CA TRP A 244 -9.35 8.27 -6.18
C TRP A 244 -9.40 8.90 -4.80
N ASN A 245 -10.28 8.43 -3.92
CA ASN A 245 -10.46 8.99 -2.58
C ASN A 245 -9.21 8.77 -1.71
N GLU A 246 -8.53 7.65 -1.90
CA GLU A 246 -7.28 7.34 -1.23
C GLU A 246 -6.14 8.29 -1.66
N ALA A 247 -5.97 8.47 -2.97
CA ALA A 247 -5.00 9.43 -3.50
C ALA A 247 -5.28 10.86 -3.00
N ASP A 248 -6.55 11.29 -3.00
CA ASP A 248 -6.96 12.60 -2.46
C ASP A 248 -6.59 12.72 -0.98
N THR A 249 -6.97 11.73 -0.17
CA THR A 249 -6.73 11.70 1.28
C THR A 249 -5.24 11.82 1.61
N HIS A 250 -4.40 11.00 0.97
CA HIS A 250 -2.97 10.98 1.25
C HIS A 250 -2.26 12.23 0.73
N CYS A 251 -2.60 12.70 -0.48
CA CYS A 251 -1.96 13.89 -1.03
C CYS A 251 -2.37 15.17 -0.27
N ARG A 252 -3.62 15.28 0.23
CA ARG A 252 -4.03 16.40 1.09
C ARG A 252 -3.36 16.39 2.45
N ARG A 253 -3.10 15.21 3.01
CA ARG A 253 -2.42 15.07 4.30
C ARG A 253 -0.93 15.41 4.23
N ALA A 254 -0.33 15.28 3.05
CA ALA A 254 1.09 15.45 2.86
C ALA A 254 1.55 16.90 3.08
N ASP A 255 2.57 17.09 3.92
CA ASP A 255 3.31 18.34 3.97
C ASP A 255 4.48 18.38 2.97
N LEU A 256 4.84 17.22 2.42
CA LEU A 256 5.78 17.06 1.31
C LEU A 256 5.26 16.02 0.30
N CYS A 257 5.07 16.42 -0.96
CA CYS A 257 4.88 15.49 -2.06
C CYS A 257 6.10 15.48 -2.99
N ILE A 258 6.61 14.30 -3.32
CA ILE A 258 7.72 14.11 -4.25
C ILE A 258 7.18 13.46 -5.52
N ILE A 259 7.07 14.24 -6.59
CA ILE A 259 6.69 13.80 -7.92
C ILE A 259 7.91 13.19 -8.60
N ALA A 260 7.83 11.95 -9.06
CA ALA A 260 8.95 11.25 -9.68
C ALA A 260 8.56 10.54 -10.98
N GLY A 261 9.32 10.81 -12.06
CA GLY A 261 9.23 10.07 -13.31
C GLY A 261 7.87 10.17 -14.01
N THR A 262 7.18 11.30 -13.89
CA THR A 262 5.91 11.54 -14.58
C THR A 262 5.92 12.86 -15.33
N SER A 263 5.40 12.83 -16.56
CA SER A 263 5.21 14.01 -17.41
C SER A 263 4.11 14.96 -16.91
N MET A 264 3.34 14.57 -15.88
CA MET A 264 2.15 15.29 -15.38
C MET A 264 1.18 15.71 -16.50
N SER A 265 1.00 14.84 -17.51
CA SER A 265 0.15 15.12 -18.68
C SER A 265 -1.32 14.74 -18.50
N LEU A 266 -1.64 13.92 -17.51
CA LEU A 266 -3.00 13.41 -17.28
C LEU A 266 -3.77 14.36 -16.36
N ARG A 267 -4.25 15.47 -16.93
CA ARG A 267 -4.77 16.63 -16.18
C ARG A 267 -5.87 16.34 -15.15
N HIS A 268 -6.59 15.23 -15.29
CA HIS A 268 -7.63 14.83 -14.34
C HIS A 268 -7.07 14.38 -12.97
N ILE A 269 -5.79 14.00 -12.87
CA ILE A 269 -5.14 13.56 -11.62
C ILE A 269 -3.92 14.39 -11.23
N THR A 270 -3.45 15.29 -12.10
CA THR A 270 -2.20 16.02 -11.86
C THR A 270 -2.30 17.07 -10.77
N HIS A 271 -3.51 17.39 -10.30
CA HIS A 271 -3.75 18.29 -9.18
C HIS A 271 -3.40 17.66 -7.82
N PHE A 272 -3.47 16.33 -7.68
CA PHE A 272 -3.24 15.64 -6.41
C PHE A 272 -1.93 16.01 -5.72
N PRO A 273 -0.75 15.86 -6.35
CA PRO A 273 0.51 16.13 -5.65
C PRO A 273 0.67 17.59 -5.20
N PHE A 274 -0.02 18.54 -5.85
CA PHE A 274 0.00 19.96 -5.51
C PHE A 274 -0.96 20.33 -4.36
N LEU A 275 -1.71 19.37 -3.81
CA LEU A 275 -2.45 19.55 -2.57
C LEU A 275 -1.52 19.61 -1.35
N ALA A 276 -0.28 19.14 -1.49
CA ALA A 276 0.73 19.17 -0.44
C ALA A 276 1.34 20.56 -0.25
N ARG A 277 1.81 20.87 0.96
CA ARG A 277 2.42 22.17 1.29
C ARG A 277 3.72 22.44 0.53
N GLN A 278 4.53 21.40 0.30
CA GLN A 278 5.77 21.48 -0.47
C GLN A 278 5.77 20.39 -1.53
N VAL A 279 6.26 20.75 -2.72
CA VAL A 279 6.33 19.83 -3.86
C VAL A 279 7.75 19.79 -4.40
N VAL A 280 8.27 18.57 -4.55
CA VAL A 280 9.54 18.31 -5.26
C VAL A 280 9.19 17.61 -6.56
N LEU A 281 9.77 18.05 -7.67
CA LEU A 281 9.55 17.43 -8.98
C LEU A 281 10.85 16.92 -9.58
N ILE A 282 10.93 15.59 -9.75
CA ILE A 282 12.07 14.84 -10.29
C ILE A 282 11.64 14.21 -11.62
N ASN A 283 12.17 14.73 -12.73
CA ASN A 283 11.83 14.26 -14.07
C ASN A 283 12.87 14.78 -15.08
N LEU A 284 13.11 14.06 -16.17
CA LEU A 284 13.99 14.50 -17.25
C LEU A 284 13.33 15.52 -18.18
N GLN A 285 12.01 15.48 -18.30
CA GLN A 285 11.22 16.29 -19.24
C GLN A 285 10.41 17.38 -18.52
N PRO A 286 10.09 18.49 -19.20
CA PRO A 286 9.26 19.52 -18.62
C PRO A 286 7.86 19.01 -18.33
N THR A 287 7.31 19.49 -17.22
CA THR A 287 5.94 19.22 -16.83
C THR A 287 5.11 20.51 -16.86
N PRO A 288 3.79 20.43 -17.03
CA PRO A 288 2.98 21.64 -17.23
C PRO A 288 2.98 22.62 -16.06
N ASP A 289 3.25 22.14 -14.84
CA ASP A 289 3.18 22.92 -13.61
C ASP A 289 4.55 22.95 -12.89
N ASP A 290 5.66 22.94 -13.66
CA ASP A 290 7.02 22.94 -13.11
C ASP A 290 7.28 24.16 -12.18
N ASP A 291 6.69 25.31 -12.49
CA ASP A 291 6.86 26.56 -11.72
C ASP A 291 6.20 26.53 -10.34
N GLU A 292 5.25 25.61 -10.12
CA GLU A 292 4.59 25.40 -8.82
C GLU A 292 5.43 24.53 -7.87
N ALA A 293 6.49 23.88 -8.37
CA ALA A 293 7.35 23.03 -7.55
C ALA A 293 8.27 23.86 -6.64
N THR A 294 8.29 23.53 -5.35
CA THR A 294 9.24 24.10 -4.37
C THR A 294 10.70 23.79 -4.73
N LEU A 295 10.94 22.63 -5.35
CA LEU A 295 12.24 22.19 -5.85
C LEU A 295 12.07 21.34 -7.12
N ARG A 296 12.73 21.74 -8.21
CA ARG A 296 12.80 20.99 -9.46
C ARG A 296 14.18 20.38 -9.66
N ILE A 297 14.24 19.08 -9.98
CA ILE A 297 15.48 18.34 -10.25
C ILE A 297 15.40 17.65 -11.62
N TRP A 298 16.22 18.09 -12.56
CA TRP A 298 16.29 17.54 -13.90
C TRP A 298 17.27 16.38 -13.97
N ALA A 299 16.86 15.19 -13.54
CA ALA A 299 17.74 14.03 -13.50
C ALA A 299 16.94 12.74 -13.62
N LYS A 300 17.64 11.62 -13.85
CA LYS A 300 17.05 10.29 -13.71
C LYS A 300 16.64 10.06 -12.24
N CYS A 301 15.62 9.23 -12.03
CA CYS A 301 15.13 8.97 -10.68
C CYS A 301 16.17 8.20 -9.85
N ASP A 302 16.81 7.16 -10.40
CA ASP A 302 17.73 6.32 -9.61
C ASP A 302 18.89 7.11 -8.97
N PRO A 303 19.66 7.95 -9.70
CA PRO A 303 20.73 8.74 -9.08
C PRO A 303 20.23 9.74 -8.02
N VAL A 304 19.02 10.27 -8.19
CA VAL A 304 18.41 11.20 -7.21
C VAL A 304 18.04 10.45 -5.93
N PHE A 305 17.41 9.28 -6.04
CA PHE A 305 17.02 8.48 -4.89
C PHE A 305 18.24 7.85 -4.21
N GLU A 306 19.24 7.35 -4.94
CA GLU A 306 20.51 6.90 -4.37
C GLU A 306 21.22 8.04 -3.62
N GLY A 307 21.30 9.22 -4.24
CA GLY A 307 21.90 10.40 -3.62
C GLY A 307 21.13 10.93 -2.41
N LEU A 308 19.80 10.79 -2.40
CA LEU A 308 18.95 11.06 -1.24
C LEU A 308 19.25 10.07 -0.11
N MET A 309 19.23 8.78 -0.40
CA MET A 309 19.47 7.70 0.57
C MET A 309 20.84 7.84 1.24
N ALA A 310 21.87 8.17 0.47
CA ALA A 310 23.21 8.47 1.00
C ALA A 310 23.22 9.64 2.00
N ARG A 311 22.45 10.71 1.76
CA ARG A 311 22.35 11.89 2.65
C ARG A 311 21.49 11.65 3.89
N LEU A 312 20.60 10.68 3.80
CA LEU A 312 19.83 10.20 4.94
C LEU A 312 20.63 9.19 5.77
N ASP A 313 21.77 8.70 5.27
CA ASP A 313 22.55 7.60 5.84
C ASP A 313 21.70 6.32 5.98
N VAL A 314 20.91 6.05 4.94
CA VAL A 314 20.00 4.89 4.88
C VAL A 314 20.41 4.01 3.70
N PRO A 315 20.81 2.75 3.91
CA PRO A 315 21.02 1.82 2.81
C PRO A 315 19.68 1.46 2.14
N ILE A 316 19.69 1.29 0.82
CA ILE A 316 18.52 0.80 0.10
C ILE A 316 18.35 -0.70 0.39
N ASP A 317 17.15 -1.11 0.79
CA ASP A 317 16.86 -2.52 1.04
C ASP A 317 17.01 -3.37 -0.22
N PRO A 318 17.43 -4.64 -0.09
CA PRO A 318 17.34 -5.59 -1.19
C PRO A 318 15.88 -5.86 -1.56
N VAL A 319 15.65 -6.24 -2.81
CA VAL A 319 14.31 -6.64 -3.28
C VAL A 319 13.80 -7.81 -2.43
N PRO A 320 12.60 -7.70 -1.82
CA PRO A 320 12.09 -8.77 -0.97
C PRO A 320 11.68 -10.00 -1.80
N VAL A 321 11.51 -11.12 -1.10
CA VAL A 321 10.73 -12.24 -1.63
C VAL A 321 9.29 -11.77 -1.74
N TRP A 322 8.80 -11.67 -2.97
CA TRP A 322 7.42 -11.25 -3.23
C TRP A 322 6.60 -12.42 -3.74
N ARG A 323 5.44 -12.62 -3.12
CA ARG A 323 4.39 -13.54 -3.54
C ARG A 323 3.06 -12.78 -3.44
N PRO A 324 2.23 -12.76 -4.50
CA PRO A 324 0.91 -12.13 -4.43
C PRO A 324 0.07 -12.74 -3.32
N ARG A 325 -0.71 -11.91 -2.61
CA ARG A 325 -1.56 -12.37 -1.49
C ARG A 325 -2.54 -13.47 -1.89
N ASP A 326 -3.17 -13.33 -3.06
CA ASP A 326 -4.22 -14.22 -3.56
C ASP A 326 -3.71 -15.08 -4.73
N ALA A 327 -2.41 -15.43 -4.69
CA ALA A 327 -1.76 -16.27 -5.68
C ALA A 327 -2.51 -17.60 -5.87
N VAL A 328 -2.76 -17.95 -7.12
CA VAL A 328 -3.46 -19.19 -7.47
C VAL A 328 -2.43 -20.30 -7.69
N PRO A 329 -2.59 -21.49 -7.10
CA PRO A 329 -1.70 -22.62 -7.40
C PRO A 329 -1.58 -22.81 -8.91
N LEU A 330 -0.35 -23.05 -9.42
CA LEU A 330 -0.08 -23.06 -10.87
C LEU A 330 -1.01 -24.02 -11.64
N ASN A 331 -1.30 -25.18 -11.06
CA ASN A 331 -2.21 -26.19 -11.62
C ASN A 331 -3.71 -25.81 -11.53
N ARG A 332 -4.06 -24.75 -10.80
CA ARG A 332 -5.41 -24.19 -10.64
C ARG A 332 -5.59 -22.85 -11.33
N ILE A 333 -4.56 -22.31 -11.99
CA ILE A 333 -4.71 -21.09 -12.80
C ILE A 333 -5.75 -21.37 -13.90
N PRO A 334 -6.82 -20.55 -14.02
CA PRO A 334 -7.93 -20.84 -14.91
C PRO A 334 -7.52 -21.08 -16.37
N ASN A 335 -8.27 -21.92 -17.08
CA ASN A 335 -7.96 -22.26 -18.47
C ASN A 335 -8.11 -21.11 -19.46
N PHE A 336 -8.90 -20.09 -19.11
CA PHE A 336 -9.03 -18.88 -19.92
C PHE A 336 -7.79 -17.97 -19.81
N VAL A 337 -6.92 -18.16 -18.81
CA VAL A 337 -5.67 -17.40 -18.69
C VAL A 337 -4.71 -17.83 -19.79
N HIS A 338 -4.22 -16.87 -20.57
CA HIS A 338 -3.37 -17.15 -21.71
C HIS A 338 -2.09 -17.92 -21.28
N PRO A 339 -1.66 -18.96 -22.03
CA PRO A 339 -0.48 -19.77 -21.67
C PRO A 339 0.79 -18.95 -21.42
N TYR A 340 0.96 -17.84 -22.13
CA TYR A 340 2.02 -16.85 -21.87
C TYR A 340 2.04 -16.40 -20.41
N TYR A 341 0.91 -15.97 -19.86
CA TYR A 341 0.82 -15.46 -18.49
C TYR A 341 0.89 -16.58 -17.45
N LYS A 342 0.48 -17.81 -17.80
CA LYS A 342 0.75 -18.99 -16.95
C LYS A 342 2.26 -19.22 -16.80
N LYS A 343 3.01 -19.14 -17.90
CA LYS A 343 4.48 -19.23 -17.88
C LYS A 343 5.12 -18.07 -17.09
N LYS A 344 4.54 -16.87 -17.14
CA LYS A 344 4.99 -15.75 -16.30
C LYS A 344 4.72 -16.00 -14.81
N ALA A 345 3.59 -16.62 -14.47
CA ALA A 345 3.30 -17.02 -13.09
C ALA A 345 4.32 -18.03 -12.56
N GLU A 346 4.71 -19.01 -13.38
CA GLU A 346 5.78 -19.96 -13.07
C GLU A 346 7.12 -19.25 -12.84
N ALA A 347 7.45 -18.26 -13.68
CA ALA A 347 8.68 -17.49 -13.52
C ALA A 347 8.71 -16.64 -12.25
N ILE A 348 7.57 -16.06 -11.85
CA ILE A 348 7.43 -15.33 -10.57
C ILE A 348 7.67 -16.29 -9.40
N GLU A 349 7.07 -17.47 -9.44
CA GLU A 349 7.24 -18.50 -8.41
C GLU A 349 8.70 -18.96 -8.28
N GLU A 350 9.37 -19.24 -9.41
CA GLU A 350 10.77 -19.65 -9.40
C GLU A 350 11.69 -18.53 -8.89
N MET A 351 11.41 -17.27 -9.26
CA MET A 351 12.17 -16.13 -8.76
C MET A 351 12.00 -15.96 -7.24
N ALA A 352 10.79 -16.16 -6.72
CA ALA A 352 10.55 -16.14 -5.28
C ALA A 352 11.37 -17.23 -4.56
N ARG A 353 11.40 -18.45 -5.12
CA ARG A 353 12.19 -19.57 -4.59
C ARG A 353 13.69 -19.28 -4.59
N LEU A 354 14.22 -18.71 -5.67
CA LEU A 354 15.63 -18.31 -5.76
C LEU A 354 15.98 -17.26 -4.69
N ARG A 355 15.12 -16.25 -4.50
CA ARG A 355 15.32 -15.22 -3.47
C ARG A 355 15.23 -15.76 -2.05
N GLU A 356 14.35 -16.73 -1.79
CA GLU A 356 14.26 -17.42 -0.51
C GLU A 356 15.58 -18.14 -0.21
N ALA A 357 16.13 -18.87 -1.19
CA ALA A 357 17.42 -19.53 -1.05
C ALA A 357 18.57 -18.54 -0.80
N GLU A 358 18.65 -17.45 -1.55
CA GLU A 358 19.64 -16.40 -1.33
C GLU A 358 19.51 -15.75 0.06
N ALA A 359 18.28 -15.56 0.54
CA ALA A 359 18.04 -15.01 1.88
C ALA A 359 18.46 -16.00 2.98
N ASP A 360 18.26 -17.29 2.78
CA ASP A 360 18.74 -18.35 3.67
C ASP A 360 20.27 -18.39 3.72
N ASP A 361 20.93 -18.29 2.56
CA ASP A 361 22.39 -18.28 2.48
C ASP A 361 22.98 -17.06 3.19
N ARG A 362 22.42 -15.86 2.96
CA ARG A 362 22.81 -14.65 3.72
C ARG A 362 22.61 -14.81 5.23
N ARG A 363 21.54 -15.47 5.66
CA ARG A 363 21.29 -15.75 7.09
C ARG A 363 22.32 -16.71 7.66
N ARG A 364 22.72 -17.75 6.91
CA ARG A 364 23.77 -18.70 7.30
C ARG A 364 25.14 -18.01 7.39
N GLU A 365 25.50 -17.20 6.40
CA GLU A 365 26.76 -16.44 6.39
C GLU A 365 26.83 -15.48 7.58
N ALA A 366 25.77 -14.70 7.84
CA ALA A 366 25.71 -13.80 8.99
C ALA A 366 25.77 -14.54 10.34
N ALA A 367 25.18 -15.73 10.43
CA ALA A 367 25.28 -16.57 11.63
C ALA A 367 26.70 -17.14 11.82
N ALA A 368 27.34 -17.58 10.73
CA ALA A 368 28.73 -18.05 10.74
C ALA A 368 29.69 -16.94 11.14
N GLU A 369 29.56 -15.73 10.58
CA GLU A 369 30.39 -14.59 10.94
C GLU A 369 30.23 -14.19 12.42
N ARG A 370 29.00 -14.24 12.95
CA ARG A 370 28.74 -14.04 14.38
C ARG A 370 29.42 -15.09 15.24
N LEU A 371 29.41 -16.37 14.81
CA LEU A 371 30.08 -17.46 15.50
C LEU A 371 31.61 -17.27 15.47
N THR A 372 32.20 -16.94 14.32
CA THR A 372 33.63 -16.65 14.20
C THR A 372 34.04 -15.50 15.12
N ARG A 373 33.31 -14.38 15.10
CA ARG A 373 33.57 -13.26 16.03
C ARG A 373 33.42 -13.65 17.50
N GLN A 374 32.55 -14.62 17.82
CA GLN A 374 32.39 -15.14 19.17
C GLN A 374 33.57 -16.04 19.56
N VAL A 375 34.07 -16.88 18.65
CA VAL A 375 35.28 -17.71 18.84
C VAL A 375 36.52 -16.83 18.97
N ASP A 376 36.75 -15.87 18.07
CA ASP A 376 37.87 -14.92 18.15
C ASP A 376 37.84 -14.17 19.49
N ARG A 377 36.65 -13.75 19.93
CA ARG A 377 36.49 -13.08 21.22
C ARG A 377 36.75 -14.00 22.41
N MET A 378 36.56 -15.32 22.29
CA MET A 378 36.89 -16.30 23.33
C MET A 378 38.39 -16.64 23.33
N GLU A 379 39.03 -16.75 22.17
CA GLU A 379 40.47 -17.00 22.02
C GLU A 379 41.32 -15.80 22.53
N VAL A 380 40.84 -14.56 22.38
CA VAL A 380 41.51 -13.38 22.96
C VAL A 380 41.48 -13.38 24.50
N VAL A 381 40.52 -14.07 25.14
CA VAL A 381 40.51 -14.18 26.61
C VAL A 381 41.54 -15.20 27.10
N ASP A 382 41.77 -16.27 26.33
CA ASP A 382 42.63 -17.40 26.72
C ASP A 382 44.15 -17.13 26.58
N VAL A 383 44.54 -16.06 25.85
CA VAL A 383 45.95 -15.64 25.70
C VAL A 383 46.41 -14.66 26.79
N SER A 384 45.52 -14.25 27.72
CA SER A 384 45.85 -13.31 28.80
C SER A 384 45.98 -13.90 30.20
N SER A 385 45.88 -15.23 30.37
CA SER A 385 46.08 -15.89 31.67
C SER A 385 47.16 -16.97 31.62
N SER A 386 48.42 -16.55 31.56
CA SER A 386 49.55 -17.35 32.03
C SER A 386 50.72 -16.45 32.45
N SER A 387 50.64 -15.89 33.65
CA SER A 387 51.79 -15.77 34.58
C SER A 387 51.36 -15.13 35.90
N GLU A 388 51.92 -15.70 36.95
CA GLU A 388 51.99 -15.27 38.35
C GLU A 388 50.97 -15.90 39.33
N GLU A 389 51.57 -16.85 40.05
CA GLU A 389 51.13 -17.71 41.13
C GLU A 389 51.14 -16.99 42.50
N ASP A 390 50.29 -17.54 43.38
CA ASP A 390 50.47 -17.79 44.83
C ASP A 390 50.25 -16.68 45.89
N ASP A 391 49.12 -16.89 46.58
CA ASP A 391 48.94 -17.19 48.01
C ASP A 391 48.92 -16.11 49.12
N GLU A 392 47.69 -16.00 49.67
CA GLU A 392 47.28 -15.95 51.10
C GLU A 392 47.80 -14.83 52.03
N ALA A 393 47.04 -14.23 52.95
CA ALA A 393 45.61 -14.19 53.29
C ALA A 393 45.46 -13.16 54.44
N GLU A 394 44.50 -12.22 54.38
CA GLU A 394 43.67 -11.85 55.53
C GLU A 394 42.53 -10.89 55.14
N ALA A 395 41.49 -10.92 55.98
CA ALA A 395 40.08 -10.70 55.68
C ALA A 395 39.59 -9.24 55.73
N GLY A 396 38.55 -8.94 54.94
CA GLY A 396 37.87 -7.64 54.92
C GLY A 396 36.67 -7.58 53.97
N GLU A 397 35.62 -8.35 54.28
CA GLU A 397 34.44 -8.62 53.45
C GLU A 397 33.31 -7.58 53.59
N LYS A 398 32.69 -7.18 52.46
CA LYS A 398 31.28 -6.71 52.24
C LYS A 398 31.19 -6.31 50.75
N LYS A 399 30.18 -6.62 49.93
CA LYS A 399 28.85 -7.24 50.01
C LYS A 399 28.42 -7.42 48.54
N ASN A 400 27.84 -8.55 48.15
CA ASN A 400 26.67 -8.48 47.27
C ASN A 400 25.74 -9.69 47.43
N LYS A 401 24.48 -9.37 47.73
CA LYS A 401 23.40 -10.29 48.08
C LYS A 401 22.80 -10.92 46.83
N LYS A 402 22.89 -12.25 46.71
CA LYS A 402 21.82 -13.09 46.16
C LYS A 402 21.03 -13.66 47.35
N LYS A 403 19.71 -13.46 47.40
CA LYS A 403 18.83 -14.19 48.33
C LYS A 403 17.70 -14.85 47.56
N SER A 404 17.74 -16.18 47.55
CA SER A 404 16.59 -17.05 47.31
C SER A 404 16.00 -17.48 48.67
N LYS A 405 14.66 -17.61 48.70
CA LYS A 405 13.80 -18.48 49.53
C LYS A 405 14.25 -18.87 50.95
N LYS A 406 13.45 -18.51 51.97
CA LYS A 406 12.45 -19.42 52.60
C LYS A 406 11.70 -18.74 53.78
N THR A 407 10.38 -18.91 53.75
CA THR A 407 9.41 -19.10 54.86
C THR A 407 9.45 -18.22 56.12
N LYS A 408 8.34 -17.49 56.35
CA LYS A 408 7.68 -17.42 57.67
C LYS A 408 6.17 -17.17 57.52
N THR A 409 5.46 -17.74 58.46
CA THR A 409 4.06 -18.19 58.45
C THR A 409 3.07 -17.14 58.95
N LYS A 410 1.82 -17.30 58.47
CA LYS A 410 0.52 -16.89 59.03
C LYS A 410 0.28 -15.40 59.36
N LYS A 411 -0.59 -14.80 58.56
CA LYS A 411 -1.79 -14.15 59.09
C LYS A 411 -2.98 -14.60 58.26
N GLU A 412 -3.78 -15.49 58.84
CA GLU A 412 -5.07 -15.92 58.30
C GLU A 412 -5.97 -14.67 58.20
N LYS A 413 -6.37 -14.36 56.97
CA LYS A 413 -7.67 -13.75 56.69
C LYS A 413 -8.34 -14.71 55.72
N ASN A 414 -9.45 -15.28 56.16
CA ASN A 414 -10.41 -15.93 55.30
C ASN A 414 -10.82 -14.89 54.26
N GLU A 415 -10.46 -15.13 53.00
CA GLU A 415 -11.22 -14.62 51.88
C GLU A 415 -11.83 -15.88 51.27
N ASP A 416 -13.12 -16.02 51.53
CA ASP A 416 -13.97 -17.02 50.94
C ASP A 416 -13.70 -17.04 49.43
N ASP A 417 -13.48 -18.23 48.85
CA ASP A 417 -13.61 -18.43 47.41
C ASP A 417 -15.10 -18.19 47.07
N GLU A 418 -15.48 -16.92 47.02
CA GLU A 418 -16.69 -16.50 46.31
C GLU A 418 -16.46 -16.94 44.87
N VAL A 419 -17.16 -18.00 44.48
CA VAL A 419 -17.32 -18.35 43.07
C VAL A 419 -17.95 -17.13 42.42
N VAL A 420 -17.12 -16.31 41.77
CA VAL A 420 -17.56 -15.12 41.05
C VAL A 420 -18.46 -15.61 39.91
N GLU A 421 -19.76 -15.54 40.13
CA GLU A 421 -20.75 -16.09 39.21
C GLU A 421 -20.77 -15.21 37.95
N VAL A 422 -20.27 -15.77 36.85
CA VAL A 422 -20.27 -15.10 35.55
C VAL A 422 -21.73 -14.81 35.18
N PRO A 423 -22.08 -13.58 34.75
CA PRO A 423 -23.44 -13.27 34.37
C PRO A 423 -23.88 -14.22 33.26
N LYS A 424 -25.06 -14.85 33.41
CA LYS A 424 -25.60 -15.79 32.42
C LYS A 424 -25.84 -15.12 31.06
N VAL A 425 -26.07 -13.82 31.06
CA VAL A 425 -26.34 -13.02 29.87
C VAL A 425 -25.70 -11.64 29.96
N ILE A 426 -25.22 -11.13 28.84
CA ILE A 426 -24.81 -9.73 28.68
C ILE A 426 -25.61 -9.04 27.57
N GLU A 427 -25.82 -7.74 27.68
CA GLU A 427 -26.47 -6.93 26.65
C GLU A 427 -25.41 -6.29 25.75
N VAL A 428 -25.45 -6.59 24.45
CA VAL A 428 -24.62 -5.95 23.43
C VAL A 428 -25.53 -5.13 22.54
N GLY A 429 -25.14 -3.89 22.25
CA GLY A 429 -25.99 -3.03 21.44
C GLY A 429 -25.35 -1.73 20.98
N ASN A 430 -26.19 -0.90 20.36
CA ASN A 430 -25.83 0.44 19.94
C ASN A 430 -26.91 1.47 20.29
N GLU A 431 -26.45 2.68 20.59
CA GLU A 431 -27.26 3.90 20.69
C GLU A 431 -26.84 4.87 19.58
N HIS A 432 -27.77 5.70 19.10
CA HIS A 432 -27.42 6.75 18.16
C HIS A 432 -28.25 8.02 18.34
N ALA A 433 -27.68 9.15 17.95
CA ALA A 433 -28.35 10.44 17.88
C ALA A 433 -27.98 11.17 16.58
N ALA A 434 -28.94 11.88 16.01
CA ALA A 434 -28.67 12.80 14.92
C ALA A 434 -27.89 14.01 15.45
N VAL A 435 -26.84 14.41 14.74
CA VAL A 435 -26.01 15.58 15.08
C VAL A 435 -26.06 16.58 13.91
N PRO A 436 -26.36 17.87 14.15
CA PRO A 436 -26.26 18.90 13.12
C PRO A 436 -24.79 19.05 12.73
N THR A 437 -24.46 18.87 11.45
CA THR A 437 -23.10 19.08 10.95
C THR A 437 -23.11 20.09 9.81
N ASP A 438 -22.30 21.14 9.94
CA ASP A 438 -22.15 22.22 8.93
C ASP A 438 -21.43 21.77 7.65
N ARG A 439 -21.01 20.49 7.59
CA ARG A 439 -20.31 19.86 6.46
C ARG A 439 -20.99 18.52 6.17
N GLY A 440 -21.65 18.43 5.03
CA GLY A 440 -22.46 17.27 4.63
C GLY A 440 -21.67 15.96 4.67
N ASN A 441 -22.21 14.98 5.40
CA ASN A 441 -22.22 13.52 5.17
C ASN A 441 -22.12 12.66 6.45
N ASN A 442 -21.88 13.24 7.65
CA ASN A 442 -21.82 12.49 8.92
C ASN A 442 -22.88 12.94 9.92
N THR A 443 -24.15 12.68 9.61
CA THR A 443 -25.31 13.20 10.36
C THR A 443 -25.65 12.42 11.63
N HIS A 444 -24.94 11.32 11.96
CA HIS A 444 -25.22 10.49 13.12
C HIS A 444 -23.96 10.23 13.95
N GLN A 445 -24.09 10.44 15.27
CA GLN A 445 -23.18 9.93 16.28
C GLN A 445 -23.76 8.64 16.83
N TRP A 446 -22.99 7.55 16.80
CA TRP A 446 -23.41 6.27 17.32
C TRP A 446 -22.40 5.73 18.32
N THR A 447 -22.89 4.93 19.28
CA THR A 447 -22.10 4.34 20.36
C THR A 447 -22.42 2.87 20.51
N MET A 448 -21.43 2.01 20.32
CA MET A 448 -21.50 0.59 20.69
C MET A 448 -21.26 0.44 22.20
N PHE A 449 -21.93 -0.52 22.83
CA PHE A 449 -21.77 -0.81 24.26
C PHE A 449 -21.89 -2.30 24.59
N VAL A 450 -21.26 -2.70 25.70
CA VAL A 450 -21.53 -3.96 26.41
C VAL A 450 -21.94 -3.61 27.85
N LYS A 451 -23.06 -4.14 28.33
CA LYS A 451 -23.55 -3.90 29.69
C LYS A 451 -24.32 -5.10 30.28
N LEU A 452 -24.62 -5.08 31.57
CA LEU A 452 -25.49 -6.09 32.19
C LEU A 452 -26.97 -5.80 31.90
N PRO A 453 -27.84 -6.82 31.82
CA PRO A 453 -29.28 -6.62 31.74
C PRO A 453 -29.82 -5.91 33.00
N ASP A 454 -30.85 -5.08 32.83
CA ASP A 454 -31.64 -4.44 33.90
C ASP A 454 -31.02 -3.28 34.69
N GLY A 455 -29.93 -2.66 34.19
CA GLY A 455 -29.46 -1.34 34.67
C GLY A 455 -28.84 -1.33 36.08
N ARG A 456 -28.26 -2.45 36.50
CA ARG A 456 -27.50 -2.61 37.75
C ARG A 456 -26.10 -2.03 37.59
N ASP A 457 -25.84 -0.84 38.17
CA ASP A 457 -24.54 -0.12 38.29
C ASP A 457 -23.43 -0.60 37.31
N ASP A 458 -23.77 -0.59 36.02
CA ASP A 458 -23.23 -1.49 34.99
C ASP A 458 -21.72 -1.39 34.78
N ALA A 459 -21.10 -0.28 35.17
CA ALA A 459 -19.68 -0.04 34.96
C ALA A 459 -18.81 -0.67 36.06
N ARG A 460 -19.28 -0.73 37.32
CA ARG A 460 -18.47 -1.27 38.43
C ARG A 460 -18.43 -2.79 38.40
N ASP A 461 -19.59 -3.43 38.25
CA ASP A 461 -19.69 -4.89 38.26
C ASP A 461 -19.01 -5.52 37.03
N LEU A 462 -19.18 -4.95 35.84
CA LEU A 462 -18.46 -5.43 34.66
C LEU A 462 -16.96 -5.12 34.71
N ALA A 463 -16.54 -4.02 35.34
CA ALA A 463 -15.11 -3.72 35.50
C ALA A 463 -14.42 -4.76 36.39
N GLU A 464 -15.12 -5.40 37.32
CA GLU A 464 -14.57 -6.47 38.15
C GLU A 464 -14.40 -7.79 37.37
N LEU A 465 -15.23 -8.02 36.35
CA LEU A 465 -15.27 -9.28 35.60
C LEU A 465 -14.51 -9.24 34.25
N VAL A 466 -14.57 -8.11 33.54
CA VAL A 466 -14.07 -7.96 32.17
C VAL A 466 -12.69 -7.30 32.19
N ASP A 467 -11.75 -7.90 31.47
CA ASP A 467 -10.41 -7.36 31.24
C ASP A 467 -10.43 -6.28 30.15
N HIS A 468 -11.07 -6.59 29.03
CA HIS A 468 -11.31 -5.63 27.95
C HIS A 468 -12.39 -6.11 26.98
N VAL A 469 -12.93 -5.17 26.21
CA VAL A 469 -13.80 -5.45 25.07
C VAL A 469 -13.12 -4.97 23.79
N THR A 470 -13.12 -5.82 22.76
CA THR A 470 -12.62 -5.48 21.44
C THR A 470 -13.78 -5.37 20.46
N TYR A 471 -13.85 -4.23 19.77
CA TYR A 471 -14.83 -3.96 18.70
C TYR A 471 -14.13 -4.00 17.34
N ASP A 472 -14.55 -4.93 16.49
CA ASP A 472 -14.13 -5.04 15.10
C ASP A 472 -15.10 -4.23 14.24
N LEU A 473 -14.73 -2.98 13.96
CA LEU A 473 -15.47 -2.04 13.14
C LEU A 473 -15.25 -2.32 11.64
N HIS A 474 -16.08 -1.70 10.81
CA HIS A 474 -15.86 -1.72 9.36
C HIS A 474 -14.47 -1.15 9.02
N PRO A 475 -13.74 -1.70 8.03
CA PRO A 475 -12.39 -1.26 7.68
C PRO A 475 -12.24 0.24 7.33
N THR A 476 -13.33 0.92 7.01
CA THR A 476 -13.36 2.38 6.79
C THR A 476 -13.12 3.20 8.06
N PHE A 477 -13.23 2.60 9.25
CA PHE A 477 -12.89 3.25 10.51
C PHE A 477 -11.41 3.05 10.81
N SER A 478 -10.72 4.11 11.22
CA SER A 478 -9.34 4.05 11.68
C SER A 478 -9.25 4.46 13.16
N PRO A 479 -8.84 3.56 14.07
CA PRO A 479 -8.52 2.14 13.82
C PRO A 479 -9.79 1.29 13.59
N ALA A 480 -9.65 0.25 12.76
CA ALA A 480 -10.74 -0.69 12.42
C ALA A 480 -11.01 -1.69 13.55
N GLN A 481 -10.07 -1.85 14.47
CA GLN A 481 -10.25 -2.59 15.71
C GLN A 481 -10.01 -1.65 16.88
N VAL A 482 -10.98 -1.57 17.80
CA VAL A 482 -10.91 -0.71 18.98
C VAL A 482 -10.96 -1.58 20.23
N ARG A 483 -9.88 -1.56 21.02
CA ARG A 483 -9.80 -2.23 22.31
C ARG A 483 -10.13 -1.23 23.43
N VAL A 484 -11.15 -1.53 24.22
CA VAL A 484 -11.61 -0.73 25.36
C VAL A 484 -11.31 -1.51 26.64
N THR A 485 -10.41 -0.98 27.47
CA THR A 485 -9.90 -1.65 28.68
C THR A 485 -10.52 -1.17 29.98
N GLU A 486 -11.33 -0.11 29.93
CA GLU A 486 -11.96 0.51 31.09
C GLU A 486 -13.48 0.58 30.91
N ALA A 487 -14.23 0.36 32.00
CA ALA A 487 -15.67 0.55 31.99
C ALA A 487 -16.02 2.05 32.04
N PRO A 488 -17.13 2.49 31.40
CA PRO A 488 -18.10 1.69 30.67
C PRO A 488 -17.55 1.30 29.29
N PHE A 489 -17.51 0.00 28.99
CA PHE A 489 -16.94 -0.56 27.76
C PHE A 489 -17.76 -0.12 26.54
N ARG A 490 -17.44 1.05 26.00
CA ARG A 490 -18.17 1.74 24.94
C ARG A 490 -17.22 2.31 23.91
N VAL A 491 -17.66 2.35 22.65
CA VAL A 491 -16.94 3.07 21.59
C VAL A 491 -17.91 3.95 20.81
N THR A 492 -17.58 5.23 20.71
CA THR A 492 -18.38 6.25 20.02
C THR A 492 -17.69 6.71 18.74
N ARG A 493 -18.44 6.86 17.65
CA ARG A 493 -17.96 7.35 16.36
C ARG A 493 -19.01 8.20 15.65
N LEU A 494 -18.56 8.98 14.68
CA LEU A 494 -19.40 9.71 13.72
C LEU A 494 -19.44 8.93 12.41
N GLY A 495 -20.62 8.83 11.81
CA GLY A 495 -20.79 8.21 10.50
C GLY A 495 -22.20 7.71 10.26
N TRP A 496 -22.45 7.28 9.02
CA TRP A 496 -23.73 6.75 8.57
C TRP A 496 -23.51 5.39 7.89
N GLY A 497 -24.45 4.46 8.08
CA GLY A 497 -24.47 3.16 7.41
C GLY A 497 -24.55 1.97 8.36
N THR A 498 -25.42 1.01 8.04
CA THR A 498 -25.66 -0.22 8.82
C THR A 498 -24.60 -1.27 8.49
N PHE A 499 -23.84 -1.74 9.49
CA PHE A 499 -22.86 -2.82 9.33
C PHE A 499 -22.77 -3.68 10.58
N SER A 500 -22.25 -4.90 10.42
CA SER A 500 -22.03 -5.82 11.53
C SER A 500 -20.72 -5.50 12.24
N VAL A 501 -20.78 -5.32 13.55
CA VAL A 501 -19.63 -5.09 14.43
C VAL A 501 -19.33 -6.37 15.18
N GLY A 502 -18.11 -6.89 15.03
CA GLY A 502 -17.63 -8.00 15.86
C GLY A 502 -17.34 -7.50 17.27
N VAL A 503 -17.81 -8.22 18.29
CA VAL A 503 -17.58 -7.88 19.70
C VAL A 503 -16.94 -9.07 20.38
N THR A 504 -15.76 -8.86 20.96
CA THR A 504 -15.05 -9.86 21.77
C THR A 504 -14.90 -9.35 23.19
N VAL A 505 -15.50 -10.05 24.16
CA VAL A 505 -15.37 -9.76 25.60
C VAL A 505 -14.32 -10.70 26.18
N GLN A 506 -13.22 -10.12 26.66
CA GLN A 506 -12.18 -10.85 27.37
C GLN A 506 -12.41 -10.76 28.87
N TRP A 507 -12.55 -11.91 29.53
CA TRP A 507 -12.72 -11.98 30.99
C TRP A 507 -11.38 -11.85 31.71
N LYS A 508 -11.40 -11.31 32.94
CA LYS A 508 -10.22 -11.28 33.80
C LYS A 508 -9.81 -12.68 34.21
N LYS A 509 -8.52 -12.84 34.50
CA LYS A 509 -7.92 -14.15 34.78
C LYS A 509 -8.58 -14.91 35.92
N HIS A 510 -9.05 -14.20 36.96
CA HIS A 510 -9.70 -14.82 38.12
C HIS A 510 -11.13 -15.32 37.83
N VAL A 511 -11.76 -14.84 36.75
CA VAL A 511 -13.10 -15.29 36.32
C VAL A 511 -13.04 -16.66 35.61
N GLY A 512 -11.91 -16.99 34.98
CA GLY A 512 -11.66 -18.33 34.42
C GLY A 512 -12.51 -18.70 33.20
N HIS A 513 -13.22 -17.76 32.57
CA HIS A 513 -14.12 -18.01 31.44
C HIS A 513 -13.45 -17.78 30.08
N ALA A 514 -13.83 -18.54 29.05
CA ALA A 514 -13.35 -18.35 27.69
C ALA A 514 -13.87 -17.02 27.10
N PRO A 515 -13.13 -16.35 26.18
CA PRO A 515 -13.57 -15.09 25.60
C PRO A 515 -14.89 -15.25 24.86
N LEU A 516 -15.85 -14.39 25.17
CA LEU A 516 -17.15 -14.38 24.49
C LEU A 516 -17.01 -13.62 23.17
N ARG A 517 -17.56 -14.16 22.08
CA ARG A 517 -17.52 -13.56 20.75
C ARG A 517 -18.92 -13.52 20.14
N CYS A 518 -19.40 -12.34 19.78
CA CYS A 518 -20.66 -12.15 19.10
C CYS A 518 -20.56 -11.08 18.01
N LYS A 519 -21.65 -10.87 17.28
CA LYS A 519 -21.75 -9.85 16.23
C LYS A 519 -23.05 -9.09 16.40
N HIS A 520 -22.97 -7.77 16.58
CA HIS A 520 -24.14 -6.91 16.62
C HIS A 520 -24.26 -6.11 15.33
N THR A 521 -25.47 -5.98 14.79
CA THR A 521 -25.69 -5.12 13.61
C THR A 521 -25.96 -3.70 14.06
N LEU A 522 -25.06 -2.77 13.73
CA LEU A 522 -25.24 -1.34 14.01
C LEU A 522 -26.47 -0.82 13.26
N SER A 523 -27.53 -0.48 13.98
CA SER A 523 -28.80 -0.04 13.40
C SER A 523 -29.14 1.40 13.79
N PHE A 524 -29.68 2.15 12.83
CA PHE A 524 -30.18 3.52 13.02
C PHE A 524 -31.72 3.58 13.00
N GLY A 525 -32.41 2.43 12.92
CA GLY A 525 -33.87 2.38 12.85
C GLY A 525 -34.59 2.75 14.15
N THR A 526 -33.92 2.60 15.29
CA THR A 526 -34.40 2.99 16.63
C THR A 526 -33.27 3.66 17.40
N ALA A 527 -33.60 4.58 18.32
CA ALA A 527 -32.60 5.33 19.09
C ALA A 527 -31.62 4.42 19.87
N LYS A 528 -32.10 3.22 20.25
CA LYS A 528 -31.33 2.14 20.86
C LYS A 528 -31.73 0.81 20.22
N ALA A 529 -30.75 -0.04 19.92
CA ALA A 529 -30.94 -1.42 19.48
C ALA A 529 -29.96 -2.32 20.23
N SER A 530 -30.42 -3.43 20.78
CA SER A 530 -29.61 -4.33 21.61
C SER A 530 -30.15 -5.75 21.60
N GLU A 531 -29.26 -6.70 21.90
CA GLU A 531 -29.57 -8.12 22.04
C GLU A 531 -28.93 -8.69 23.31
N LEU A 532 -29.59 -9.69 23.90
CA LEU A 532 -29.05 -10.45 25.03
C LEU A 532 -28.24 -11.62 24.49
N ILE A 533 -26.97 -11.68 24.89
CA ILE A 533 -26.03 -12.72 24.50
C ILE A 533 -25.82 -13.65 25.70
N ASP A 534 -26.10 -14.93 25.51
CA ASP A 534 -25.79 -15.97 26.49
C ASP A 534 -24.27 -16.10 26.64
N VAL A 535 -23.82 -16.13 27.89
CA VAL A 535 -22.39 -16.23 28.22
C VAL A 535 -21.96 -17.69 28.38
N ALA A 536 -22.91 -18.63 28.54
CA ALA A 536 -22.66 -20.05 28.80
C ALA A 536 -21.96 -20.82 27.66
#